data_AF-A0A2D5H291-F1
#
_entry.id   AF-A0A2D5H291-F1
#
_cell.length_a   1.000
_cell.length_b   1.000
_cell.length_c   1.000
_cell.angle_alpha   90.00
_cell.angle_beta   90.00
_cell.angle_gamma   90.00
#
_symmetry.space_group_name_H-M   'P 1'
#
loop_
_entity.id
_entity.type
_entity.pdbx_description
1 polymer ?
#
loop_
_entity_poly.entity_id
_entity_poly.type
_entity_poly.pdbx_seq_one_letter_code
_entity_poly.pdbx_strand_id
1 'polypeptide(L)'
;MCKKFVIGAAVLATLGTFVFGRDVVSYVKTAGNSVRQAVKSEVPVDFEVDRARKMVEDLVPDIRRCMHVIAEQQVDVETLQSEIHDTELAMKQQKDAMFTLRSDLESNETEFVYASRTYSKDDIRSDLAQRFDRYKVATDTLKRNEQILKARQKALDANREKLENMLSAKMDMEVQIEQLEARLKSVQAAETVSNLEIDNSQLTRAKSLIKDLNKQLDVKEKMLDAEGKFTGLIPVDTKVEEKRDVVRQMDEYFKTKSGDRVAVQ
;
A
#
# COMPACT_ATOMS: atom_id res chain seq x y z
N MET A 1 -23.53 -22.89 6.71
CA MET A 1 -24.62 -21.88 6.63
C MET A 1 -24.56 -21.00 5.37
N CYS A 2 -23.38 -20.77 4.78
CA CYS A 2 -23.10 -19.76 3.74
C CYS A 2 -24.10 -19.68 2.57
N LYS A 3 -24.64 -20.81 2.07
CA LYS A 3 -25.64 -20.80 0.98
C LYS A 3 -26.86 -19.91 1.26
N LYS A 4 -27.32 -19.79 2.52
CA LYS A 4 -28.44 -18.90 2.88
C LYS A 4 -28.05 -17.41 2.83
N PHE A 5 -26.82 -17.07 3.22
CA PHE A 5 -26.29 -15.70 3.14
C PHE A 5 -26.13 -15.22 1.69
N VAL A 6 -25.61 -16.08 0.80
CA VAL A 6 -25.44 -15.74 -0.64
C VAL A 6 -26.79 -15.45 -1.29
N ILE A 7 -27.82 -16.25 -1.01
CA ILE A 7 -29.18 -16.04 -1.54
C ILE A 7 -29.79 -14.74 -0.99
N GLY A 8 -29.66 -14.47 0.31
CA GLY A 8 -30.16 -13.23 0.92
C GLY A 8 -29.49 -11.98 0.34
N ALA A 9 -28.16 -12.00 0.18
CA ALA A 9 -27.41 -10.91 -0.44
C ALA A 9 -27.79 -10.69 -1.91
N ALA A 10 -27.99 -11.75 -2.69
CA ALA A 10 -28.42 -11.66 -4.08
C ALA A 10 -29.82 -11.03 -4.20
N VAL A 11 -30.79 -11.46 -3.39
CA VAL A 11 -32.15 -10.90 -3.38
C VAL A 11 -32.14 -9.41 -3.03
N LEU A 12 -31.41 -9.01 -1.98
CA LEU A 12 -31.26 -7.60 -1.61
C LEU A 12 -30.60 -6.76 -2.71
N ALA A 13 -29.57 -7.29 -3.39
CA ALA A 13 -28.93 -6.61 -4.51
C ALA A 13 -29.88 -6.42 -5.70
N THR A 14 -30.69 -7.44 -6.05
CA THR A 14 -31.67 -7.34 -7.13
C THR A 14 -32.81 -6.36 -6.82
N LEU A 15 -33.31 -6.33 -5.58
CA LEU A 15 -34.34 -5.38 -5.17
C LEU A 15 -33.80 -3.94 -5.11
N GLY A 16 -32.60 -3.74 -4.56
CA GLY A 16 -31.97 -2.43 -4.49
C GLY A 16 -31.68 -1.82 -5.87
N THR A 17 -31.27 -2.64 -6.84
CA THR A 17 -31.05 -2.18 -8.23
C THR A 17 -32.34 -1.95 -9.01
N PHE A 18 -33.42 -2.70 -8.72
CA PHE A 18 -34.72 -2.49 -9.37
C PHE A 18 -35.43 -1.22 -8.87
N VAL A 19 -35.32 -0.88 -7.58
CA VAL A 19 -36.01 0.28 -6.98
C VAL A 19 -35.29 1.61 -7.28
N PHE A 20 -33.95 1.61 -7.42
CA PHE A 20 -33.16 2.84 -7.52
C PHE A 20 -32.34 3.00 -8.83
N GLY A 21 -32.42 2.06 -9.77
CA GLY A 21 -31.82 2.19 -11.10
C GLY A 21 -30.28 2.10 -11.13
N ARG A 22 -29.66 2.61 -12.21
CA ARG A 22 -28.19 2.49 -12.43
C ARG A 22 -27.37 3.51 -11.64
N ASP A 23 -27.96 4.62 -11.22
CA ASP A 23 -27.25 5.71 -10.52
C ASP A 23 -26.85 5.37 -9.07
N VAL A 24 -27.40 4.28 -8.51
CA VAL A 24 -26.95 3.68 -7.24
C VAL A 24 -25.44 3.48 -7.22
N VAL A 25 -24.85 3.08 -8.36
CA VAL A 25 -23.40 2.82 -8.46
C VAL A 25 -22.59 4.11 -8.22
N SER A 26 -23.11 5.27 -8.63
CA SER A 26 -22.48 6.57 -8.41
C SER A 26 -22.57 6.99 -6.94
N TYR A 27 -23.75 6.88 -6.34
CA TYR A 27 -23.97 7.22 -4.94
C TYR A 27 -23.23 6.29 -3.97
N VAL A 28 -23.26 4.97 -4.19
CA VAL A 28 -22.53 4.00 -3.34
C VAL A 28 -21.03 4.17 -3.45
N LYS A 29 -20.48 4.44 -4.64
CA LYS A 29 -19.04 4.72 -4.82
C LYS A 29 -18.62 6.03 -4.13
N THR A 30 -19.47 7.06 -4.18
CA THR A 30 -19.18 8.37 -3.56
C THR A 30 -19.33 8.30 -2.05
N ALA A 31 -20.46 7.80 -1.54
CA ALA A 31 -20.70 7.64 -0.11
C ALA A 31 -19.71 6.66 0.55
N GLY A 32 -19.37 5.55 -0.13
CA GLY A 32 -18.36 4.62 0.35
C GLY A 32 -16.97 5.25 0.49
N ASN A 33 -16.59 6.14 -0.43
CA ASN A 33 -15.38 6.94 -0.29
C ASN A 33 -15.50 7.97 0.85
N SER A 34 -16.58 8.75 0.92
CA SER A 34 -16.77 9.77 1.97
C SER A 34 -16.79 9.18 3.38
N VAL A 35 -17.49 8.05 3.60
CA VAL A 35 -17.52 7.35 4.89
C VAL A 35 -16.14 6.78 5.23
N ARG A 36 -15.43 6.18 4.27
CA ARG A 36 -14.06 5.68 4.48
C ARG A 36 -13.08 6.82 4.79
N GLN A 37 -13.27 7.99 4.19
CA GLN A 37 -12.45 9.18 4.43
C GLN A 37 -12.70 9.74 5.83
N ALA A 38 -13.97 9.88 6.24
CA ALA A 38 -14.37 10.37 7.56
C ALA A 38 -13.90 9.46 8.69
N VAL A 39 -14.07 8.13 8.57
CA VAL A 39 -13.53 7.18 9.56
C VAL A 39 -12.01 7.21 9.61
N LYS A 40 -11.32 7.60 8.52
CA LYS A 40 -9.86 7.78 8.52
C LYS A 40 -9.39 9.06 9.21
N SER A 41 -10.18 10.13 9.21
CA SER A 41 -9.85 11.37 9.94
C SER A 41 -10.13 11.27 11.44
N GLU A 42 -10.96 10.31 11.86
CA GLU A 42 -11.32 10.09 13.27
C GLU A 42 -10.34 9.18 14.04
N VAL A 43 -9.27 8.69 13.40
CA VAL A 43 -8.28 7.79 14.03
C VAL A 43 -7.29 8.62 14.87
N PRO A 44 -7.13 8.33 16.18
CA PRO A 44 -6.15 9.02 17.02
C PRO A 44 -4.72 8.83 16.50
N VAL A 45 -3.90 9.88 16.59
CA VAL A 45 -2.51 9.85 16.10
C VAL A 45 -1.69 8.78 16.83
N ASP A 46 -1.94 8.57 18.12
CA ASP A 46 -1.34 7.48 18.93
C ASP A 46 -1.46 6.12 18.26
N PHE A 47 -2.65 5.81 17.70
CA PHE A 47 -2.92 4.53 17.05
C PHE A 47 -2.14 4.37 15.74
N GLU A 48 -2.01 5.44 14.94
CA GLU A 48 -1.21 5.37 13.71
C GLU A 48 0.31 5.29 14.02
N VAL A 49 0.77 5.81 15.16
CA VAL A 49 2.16 5.64 15.64
C VAL A 49 2.42 4.21 16.13
N ASP A 50 1.55 3.63 16.96
CA ASP A 50 1.65 2.21 17.37
C ASP A 50 1.52 1.26 16.17
N ARG A 51 0.68 1.61 15.20
CA ARG A 51 0.53 0.87 13.94
C ARG A 51 1.78 0.99 13.06
N ALA A 52 2.47 2.13 13.05
CA ALA A 52 3.76 2.28 12.37
C ALA A 52 4.85 1.44 13.05
N ARG A 53 4.93 1.47 14.40
CA ARG A 53 5.81 0.59 15.19
C ARG A 53 5.59 -0.88 14.83
N LYS A 54 4.33 -1.32 14.75
CA LYS A 54 4.01 -2.69 14.35
C LYS A 54 4.41 -3.02 12.92
N MET A 55 4.21 -2.11 11.95
CA MET A 55 4.67 -2.33 10.57
C MET A 55 6.19 -2.49 10.46
N VAL A 56 6.97 -1.86 11.36
CA VAL A 56 8.44 -2.01 11.41
C VAL A 56 8.86 -3.31 12.13
N GLU A 57 8.12 -3.74 13.15
CA GLU A 57 8.28 -5.07 13.77
C GLU A 57 7.98 -6.19 12.76
N ASP A 58 6.93 -6.05 11.96
CA ASP A 58 6.51 -6.99 10.90
C ASP A 58 7.55 -7.11 9.75
N LEU A 59 8.59 -6.26 9.69
CA LEU A 59 9.75 -6.44 8.78
C LEU A 59 10.74 -7.51 9.27
N VAL A 60 10.79 -7.79 10.57
CA VAL A 60 11.79 -8.70 11.17
C VAL A 60 11.73 -10.13 10.60
N PRO A 61 10.55 -10.75 10.35
CA PRO A 61 10.46 -12.05 9.68
C PRO A 61 11.04 -12.06 8.26
N ASP A 62 10.88 -10.97 7.51
CA ASP A 62 11.39 -10.86 6.14
C ASP A 62 12.91 -10.61 6.11
N ILE A 63 13.42 -9.79 7.02
CA ILE A 63 14.87 -9.64 7.27
C ILE A 63 15.49 -11.00 7.63
N ARG A 64 14.84 -11.81 8.49
CA ARG A 64 15.28 -13.18 8.80
C ARG A 64 15.27 -14.08 7.57
N ARG A 65 14.25 -14.00 6.71
CA ARG A 65 14.22 -14.77 5.45
C ARG A 65 15.38 -14.40 4.53
N CYS A 66 15.72 -13.10 4.42
CA CYS A 66 16.89 -12.64 3.68
C CYS A 66 18.20 -13.17 4.29
N MET A 67 18.36 -13.14 5.61
CA MET A 67 19.53 -13.70 6.29
C MET A 67 19.72 -15.20 6.01
N HIS A 68 18.64 -15.99 6.04
CA HIS A 68 18.71 -17.42 5.72
C HIS A 68 19.17 -17.69 4.28
N VAL A 69 18.62 -16.95 3.30
CA VAL A 69 19.02 -17.09 1.88
C VAL A 69 20.47 -16.65 1.66
N ILE A 70 20.96 -15.63 2.37
CA ILE A 70 22.36 -15.19 2.28
C ILE A 70 23.31 -16.21 2.92
N ALA A 71 22.92 -16.84 4.03
CA ALA A 71 23.70 -17.92 4.64
C ALA A 71 23.77 -19.17 3.74
N GLU A 72 22.65 -19.56 3.13
CA GLU A 72 22.57 -20.63 2.13
C GLU A 72 23.50 -20.33 0.93
N GLN A 73 23.39 -19.14 0.34
CA GLN A 73 24.26 -18.68 -0.75
C GLN A 73 25.75 -18.65 -0.39
N GLN A 74 26.10 -18.36 0.87
CA GLN A 74 27.48 -18.40 1.32
C GLN A 74 28.03 -19.84 1.36
N VAL A 75 27.28 -20.79 1.92
CA VAL A 75 27.67 -22.22 1.90
C VAL A 75 27.75 -22.75 0.46
N ASP A 76 26.85 -22.29 -0.42
CA ASP A 76 26.85 -22.62 -1.85
C ASP A 76 28.07 -22.06 -2.62
N VAL A 77 28.66 -20.97 -2.13
CA VAL A 77 29.90 -20.37 -2.66
C VAL A 77 31.13 -21.09 -2.10
N GLU A 78 31.17 -21.35 -0.79
CA GLU A 78 32.26 -22.05 -0.12
C GLU A 78 32.40 -23.50 -0.64
N THR A 79 31.28 -24.19 -0.86
CA THR A 79 31.24 -25.55 -1.43
C THR A 79 31.78 -25.57 -2.85
N LEU A 80 31.26 -24.72 -3.74
CA LEU A 80 31.74 -24.63 -5.13
C LEU A 80 33.22 -24.23 -5.21
N GLN A 81 33.70 -23.41 -4.27
CA GLN A 81 35.11 -23.05 -4.17
C GLN A 81 35.99 -24.25 -3.78
N SER A 82 35.51 -25.14 -2.89
CA SER A 82 36.19 -26.41 -2.59
C SER A 82 36.20 -27.35 -3.80
N GLU A 83 35.05 -27.56 -4.46
CA GLU A 83 34.94 -28.41 -5.66
C GLU A 83 35.89 -27.97 -6.78
N ILE A 84 36.04 -26.65 -6.98
CA ILE A 84 37.00 -26.07 -7.92
C ILE A 84 38.45 -26.36 -7.49
N HIS A 85 38.78 -26.26 -6.20
CA HIS A 85 40.12 -26.54 -5.67
C HIS A 85 40.50 -28.03 -5.81
N ASP A 86 39.57 -28.93 -5.47
CA ASP A 86 39.76 -30.37 -5.61
C ASP A 86 39.89 -30.78 -7.09
N THR A 87 39.09 -30.15 -7.97
CA THR A 87 39.21 -30.32 -9.43
C THR A 87 40.56 -29.81 -9.95
N GLU A 88 41.04 -28.64 -9.49
CA GLU A 88 42.37 -28.14 -9.82
C GLU A 88 43.48 -29.11 -9.40
N LEU A 89 43.38 -29.71 -8.21
CA LEU A 89 44.37 -30.63 -7.68
C LEU A 89 44.40 -31.94 -8.48
N ALA A 90 43.24 -32.50 -8.77
CA ALA A 90 43.11 -33.67 -9.65
C ALA A 90 43.62 -33.38 -11.09
N MET A 91 43.37 -32.17 -11.60
CA MET A 91 43.87 -31.73 -12.92
C MET A 91 45.40 -31.58 -12.95
N LYS A 92 46.03 -31.10 -11.87
CA LYS A 92 47.50 -31.06 -11.73
C LYS A 92 48.07 -32.49 -11.81
N GLN A 93 47.54 -33.44 -11.04
CA GLN A 93 47.95 -34.85 -11.09
C GLN A 93 47.78 -35.48 -12.48
N GLN A 94 46.66 -35.22 -13.16
CA GLN A 94 46.42 -35.72 -14.53
C GLN A 94 47.42 -35.13 -15.54
N LYS A 95 47.71 -33.83 -15.43
CA LYS A 95 48.69 -33.13 -16.27
C LYS A 95 50.10 -33.71 -16.09
N ASP A 96 50.51 -33.95 -14.85
CA ASP A 96 51.84 -34.50 -14.55
C ASP A 96 51.97 -35.95 -15.06
N ALA A 97 50.94 -36.78 -14.88
CA ALA A 97 50.87 -38.12 -15.45
C ALA A 97 50.78 -38.16 -16.99
N MET A 98 50.36 -37.06 -17.64
CA MET A 98 50.45 -36.92 -19.10
C MET A 98 51.85 -36.47 -19.55
N PHE A 99 52.58 -35.71 -18.72
CA PHE A 99 53.98 -35.36 -19.00
C PHE A 99 54.93 -36.56 -18.90
N THR A 100 54.71 -37.49 -17.96
CA THR A 100 55.50 -38.74 -17.92
C THR A 100 55.27 -39.56 -19.20
N LEU A 101 54.01 -39.87 -19.55
CA LEU A 101 53.69 -40.59 -20.78
C LEU A 101 54.24 -39.91 -22.05
N ARG A 102 54.27 -38.58 -22.09
CA ARG A 102 54.93 -37.84 -23.18
C ARG A 102 56.45 -38.04 -23.19
N SER A 103 57.11 -37.94 -22.03
CA SER A 103 58.56 -38.18 -21.90
C SER A 103 58.92 -39.62 -22.31
N ASP A 104 58.09 -40.59 -21.95
CA ASP A 104 58.26 -41.99 -22.29
C ASP A 104 58.14 -42.19 -23.82
N LEU A 105 57.18 -41.53 -24.48
CA LEU A 105 57.07 -41.50 -25.95
C LEU A 105 58.26 -40.83 -26.65
N GLU A 106 58.93 -39.86 -26.01
CA GLU A 106 60.14 -39.20 -26.54
C GLU A 106 61.41 -40.05 -26.38
N SER A 107 61.37 -41.15 -25.61
CA SER A 107 62.46 -42.12 -25.51
C SER A 107 62.62 -43.00 -26.77
N ASN A 108 63.72 -43.76 -26.84
CA ASN A 108 63.94 -44.79 -27.89
C ASN A 108 63.38 -46.18 -27.53
N GLU A 109 62.64 -46.32 -26.42
CA GLU A 109 62.07 -47.61 -26.00
C GLU A 109 60.84 -47.98 -26.85
N THR A 110 60.63 -49.29 -27.03
CA THR A 110 59.55 -49.87 -27.87
C THR A 110 58.40 -50.44 -27.05
N GLU A 111 58.68 -50.85 -25.82
CA GLU A 111 57.77 -51.50 -24.88
C GLU A 111 57.90 -50.82 -23.51
N PHE A 112 56.78 -50.51 -22.87
CA PHE A 112 56.76 -49.79 -21.59
C PHE A 112 55.88 -50.52 -20.58
N VAL A 113 56.30 -50.59 -19.32
CA VAL A 113 55.60 -51.36 -18.28
C VAL A 113 54.90 -50.44 -17.28
N TYR A 114 53.57 -50.43 -17.30
CA TYR A 114 52.74 -49.71 -16.32
C TYR A 114 51.83 -50.70 -15.59
N ALA A 115 51.76 -50.62 -14.26
CA ALA A 115 50.92 -51.48 -13.41
C ALA A 115 51.00 -52.99 -13.75
N SER A 116 52.23 -53.48 -13.93
CA SER A 116 52.55 -54.89 -14.28
C SER A 116 51.97 -55.37 -15.62
N ARG A 117 51.73 -54.44 -16.58
CA ARG A 117 51.36 -54.75 -17.96
C ARG A 117 52.29 -54.00 -18.91
N THR A 118 52.68 -54.67 -20.00
CA THR A 118 53.44 -54.06 -21.10
C THR A 118 52.50 -53.42 -22.12
N TYR A 119 52.87 -52.25 -22.60
CA TYR A 119 52.15 -51.48 -23.62
C TYR A 119 53.12 -51.09 -24.75
N SER A 120 52.61 -51.03 -25.98
CA SER A 120 53.39 -50.54 -27.12
C SER A 120 53.42 -49.01 -27.17
N LYS A 121 54.35 -48.47 -27.95
CA LYS A 121 54.47 -47.03 -28.23
C LYS A 121 53.21 -46.43 -28.89
N ASP A 122 52.40 -47.23 -29.57
CA ASP A 122 51.16 -46.77 -30.22
C ASP A 122 49.96 -46.82 -29.25
N ASP A 123 49.91 -47.78 -28.33
CA ASP A 123 48.90 -47.82 -27.25
C ASP A 123 49.00 -46.55 -26.38
N ILE A 124 50.22 -46.18 -26.00
CA ILE A 124 50.49 -44.98 -25.18
C ILE A 124 50.14 -43.70 -25.94
N ARG A 125 50.39 -43.65 -27.26
CA ARG A 125 49.97 -42.50 -28.09
C ARG A 125 48.44 -42.36 -28.11
N SER A 126 47.71 -43.48 -28.18
CA SER A 126 46.26 -43.51 -28.15
C SER A 126 45.69 -43.06 -26.79
N ASP A 127 46.21 -43.61 -25.69
CA ASP A 127 45.81 -43.23 -24.33
C ASP A 127 46.16 -41.75 -24.04
N LEU A 128 47.36 -41.28 -24.38
CA LEU A 128 47.75 -39.88 -24.22
C LEU A 128 46.84 -38.92 -25.02
N ALA A 129 46.44 -39.29 -26.24
CA ALA A 129 45.47 -38.51 -27.02
C ALA A 129 44.10 -38.45 -26.32
N GLN A 130 43.56 -39.59 -25.89
CA GLN A 130 42.28 -39.66 -25.18
C GLN A 130 42.30 -38.89 -23.85
N ARG A 131 43.41 -38.97 -23.09
CA ARG A 131 43.64 -38.18 -21.88
C ARG A 131 43.71 -36.69 -22.19
N PHE A 132 44.40 -36.29 -23.25
CA PHE A 132 44.53 -34.88 -23.63
C PHE A 132 43.18 -34.27 -24.05
N ASP A 133 42.35 -34.99 -24.79
CA ASP A 133 41.01 -34.50 -25.15
C ASP A 133 40.08 -34.40 -23.94
N ARG A 134 40.14 -35.37 -23.01
CA ARG A 134 39.44 -35.26 -21.70
C ARG A 134 39.96 -34.06 -20.89
N TYR A 135 41.27 -33.83 -20.87
CA TYR A 135 41.90 -32.72 -20.15
C TYR A 135 41.47 -31.34 -20.71
N LYS A 136 41.33 -31.20 -22.04
CA LYS A 136 40.76 -29.98 -22.65
C LYS A 136 39.34 -29.72 -22.15
N VAL A 137 38.46 -30.71 -22.24
CA VAL A 137 37.06 -30.60 -21.80
C VAL A 137 36.96 -30.31 -20.30
N ALA A 138 37.80 -30.92 -19.47
CA ALA A 138 37.89 -30.63 -18.04
C ALA A 138 38.40 -29.21 -17.77
N THR A 139 39.37 -28.70 -18.54
CA THR A 139 39.88 -27.32 -18.42
C THR A 139 38.80 -26.29 -18.78
N ASP A 140 38.05 -26.52 -19.87
CA ASP A 140 36.92 -25.66 -20.25
C ASP A 140 35.78 -25.71 -19.22
N THR A 141 35.57 -26.86 -18.57
CA THR A 141 34.59 -27.02 -17.50
C THR A 141 35.01 -26.28 -16.23
N LEU A 142 36.26 -26.43 -15.79
CA LEU A 142 36.84 -25.71 -14.65
C LEU A 142 36.71 -24.19 -14.85
N LYS A 143 37.06 -23.69 -16.04
CA LYS A 143 36.94 -22.27 -16.42
C LYS A 143 35.49 -21.75 -16.38
N ARG A 144 34.50 -22.59 -16.70
CA ARG A 144 33.07 -22.25 -16.54
C ARG A 144 32.67 -22.23 -15.06
N ASN A 145 33.15 -23.18 -14.27
CA ASN A 145 32.90 -23.23 -12.82
C ASN A 145 33.49 -22.00 -12.11
N GLU A 146 34.70 -21.56 -12.47
CA GLU A 146 35.26 -20.27 -12.02
C GLU A 146 34.36 -19.07 -12.35
N GLN A 147 33.80 -19.02 -13.56
CA GLN A 147 32.91 -17.94 -13.98
C GLN A 147 31.59 -17.95 -13.19
N ILE A 148 31.05 -19.15 -12.91
CA ILE A 148 29.88 -19.34 -12.05
C ILE A 148 30.20 -18.93 -10.61
N LEU A 149 31.36 -19.29 -10.06
CA LEU A 149 31.79 -18.88 -8.72
C LEU A 149 31.89 -17.35 -8.62
N LYS A 150 32.56 -16.69 -9.57
CA LYS A 150 32.69 -15.23 -9.63
C LYS A 150 31.32 -14.52 -9.76
N ALA A 151 30.38 -15.11 -10.49
CA ALA A 151 29.00 -14.62 -10.58
C ALA A 151 28.22 -14.81 -9.26
N ARG A 152 28.35 -15.97 -8.61
CA ARG A 152 27.73 -16.27 -7.30
C ARG A 152 28.27 -15.37 -6.19
N GLN A 153 29.58 -15.16 -6.11
CA GLN A 153 30.23 -14.24 -5.18
C GLN A 153 29.66 -12.81 -5.34
N LYS A 154 29.65 -12.29 -6.58
CA LYS A 154 29.07 -10.95 -6.84
C LYS A 154 27.58 -10.85 -6.48
N ALA A 155 26.80 -11.92 -6.67
CA ALA A 155 25.39 -11.95 -6.27
C ALA A 155 25.21 -11.99 -4.75
N LEU A 156 26.04 -12.78 -4.05
CA LEU A 156 26.08 -12.86 -2.59
C LEU A 156 26.40 -11.49 -1.97
N ASP A 157 27.40 -10.78 -2.51
CA ASP A 157 27.79 -9.46 -1.99
C ASP A 157 26.71 -8.39 -2.24
N ALA A 158 26.06 -8.39 -3.41
CA ALA A 158 24.90 -7.53 -3.66
C ALA A 158 23.69 -7.87 -2.77
N ASN A 159 23.51 -9.14 -2.38
CA ASN A 159 22.47 -9.54 -1.44
C ASN A 159 22.82 -9.14 0.01
N ARG A 160 24.10 -9.20 0.40
CA ARG A 160 24.60 -8.67 1.69
C ARG A 160 24.37 -7.16 1.79
N GLU A 161 24.76 -6.40 0.77
CA GLU A 161 24.50 -4.95 0.67
C GLU A 161 22.99 -4.65 0.80
N LYS A 162 22.13 -5.44 0.14
CA LYS A 162 20.68 -5.29 0.26
C LYS A 162 20.15 -5.58 1.66
N LEU A 163 20.68 -6.60 2.36
CA LEU A 163 20.34 -6.90 3.75
C LEU A 163 20.78 -5.77 4.69
N GLU A 164 21.99 -5.23 4.51
CA GLU A 164 22.50 -4.10 5.28
C GLU A 164 21.60 -2.86 5.10
N ASN A 165 21.24 -2.52 3.86
CA ASN A 165 20.28 -1.46 3.58
C ASN A 165 18.91 -1.69 4.24
N MET A 166 18.40 -2.94 4.29
CA MET A 166 17.15 -3.28 5.00
C MET A 166 17.28 -3.14 6.52
N LEU A 167 18.44 -3.45 7.10
CA LEU A 167 18.72 -3.30 8.53
C LEU A 167 18.84 -1.82 8.92
N SER A 168 19.57 -1.02 8.16
CA SER A 168 19.70 0.43 8.36
C SER A 168 18.34 1.12 8.23
N ALA A 169 17.58 0.84 7.17
CA ALA A 169 16.24 1.41 6.98
C ALA A 169 15.28 1.04 8.12
N LYS A 170 15.40 -0.16 8.72
CA LYS A 170 14.65 -0.52 9.93
C LYS A 170 15.02 0.39 11.10
N MET A 171 16.31 0.57 11.39
CA MET A 171 16.78 1.41 12.49
C MET A 171 16.36 2.89 12.29
N ASP A 172 16.47 3.40 11.08
CA ASP A 172 16.02 4.76 10.72
C ASP A 172 14.52 4.95 10.97
N MET A 173 13.69 3.93 10.67
CA MET A 173 12.25 3.97 10.95
C MET A 173 11.94 3.86 12.45
N GLU A 174 12.70 3.07 13.22
CA GLU A 174 12.54 2.99 14.68
C GLU A 174 12.84 4.35 15.35
N VAL A 175 13.92 5.03 14.95
CA VAL A 175 14.27 6.37 15.45
C VAL A 175 13.22 7.42 15.04
N GLN A 176 12.70 7.35 13.81
CA GLN A 176 11.61 8.24 13.37
C GLN A 176 10.32 8.05 14.17
N ILE A 177 10.00 6.80 14.56
CA ILE A 177 8.83 6.49 15.38
C ILE A 177 9.02 7.00 16.82
N GLU A 178 10.20 6.81 17.42
CA GLU A 178 10.53 7.40 18.72
C GLU A 178 10.42 8.94 18.71
N GLN A 179 10.90 9.59 17.64
CA GLN A 179 10.75 11.03 17.44
C GLN A 179 9.28 11.47 17.32
N LEU A 180 8.45 10.69 16.61
CA LEU A 180 7.01 10.94 16.51
C LEU A 180 6.32 10.79 17.87
N GLU A 181 6.66 9.76 18.66
CA GLU A 181 6.15 9.59 20.03
C GLU A 181 6.53 10.75 20.96
N ALA A 182 7.79 11.21 20.92
CA ALA A 182 8.25 12.35 21.72
C ALA A 182 7.52 13.65 21.33
N ARG A 183 7.30 13.87 20.03
CA ARG A 183 6.50 14.98 19.52
C ARG A 183 5.03 14.88 19.92
N LEU A 184 4.46 13.68 19.90
CA LEU A 184 3.07 13.46 20.29
C LEU A 184 2.86 13.72 21.79
N LYS A 185 3.74 13.18 22.64
CA LYS A 185 3.71 13.39 24.10
C LYS A 185 3.87 14.88 24.47
N SER A 186 4.68 15.64 23.73
CA SER A 186 4.82 17.09 23.95
C SER A 186 3.61 17.90 23.47
N VAL A 187 2.92 17.47 22.41
CA VAL A 187 1.62 18.05 22.01
C VAL A 187 0.54 17.76 23.05
N GLN A 188 0.38 16.51 23.51
CA GLN A 188 -0.58 16.15 24.57
C GLN A 188 -0.33 16.95 25.87
N ALA A 189 0.93 17.15 26.25
CA ALA A 189 1.29 17.98 27.41
C ALA A 189 0.91 19.47 27.19
N ALA A 190 1.15 20.01 25.99
CA ALA A 190 0.75 21.37 25.65
C ALA A 190 -0.79 21.54 25.60
N GLU A 191 -1.52 20.56 25.05
CA GLU A 191 -2.99 20.53 25.03
C GLU A 191 -3.58 20.48 26.44
N THR A 192 -2.97 19.70 27.33
CA THR A 192 -3.34 19.64 28.76
C THR A 192 -3.18 20.99 29.46
N VAL A 193 -2.15 21.77 29.08
CA VAL A 193 -1.94 23.15 29.59
C VAL A 193 -2.89 24.14 28.90
N SER A 194 -3.19 24.00 27.61
CA SER A 194 -4.09 24.92 26.89
C SER A 194 -5.58 24.68 27.15
N ASN A 195 -5.96 23.56 27.76
CA ASN A 195 -7.33 23.30 28.22
C ASN A 195 -7.73 24.12 29.48
N LEU A 196 -6.89 25.07 29.89
CA LEU A 196 -7.24 26.14 30.83
C LEU A 196 -8.34 27.05 30.25
N GLU A 197 -9.58 26.76 30.67
CA GLU A 197 -10.69 27.73 30.82
C GLU A 197 -11.22 28.46 29.57
N ILE A 198 -11.73 27.71 28.58
CA ILE A 198 -12.81 28.24 27.72
C ILE A 198 -14.17 27.94 28.36
N ASP A 199 -14.68 28.89 29.15
CA ASP A 199 -15.94 28.78 29.88
C ASP A 199 -17.19 28.76 28.96
N ASN A 200 -17.52 27.56 28.50
CA ASN A 200 -18.73 27.29 27.71
C ASN A 200 -20.04 27.51 28.47
N SER A 201 -20.02 27.78 29.79
CA SER A 201 -21.23 28.06 30.56
C SER A 201 -21.86 29.41 30.19
N GLN A 202 -21.09 30.39 29.72
CA GLN A 202 -21.65 31.67 29.25
C GLN A 202 -22.35 31.51 27.90
N LEU A 203 -21.72 30.81 26.95
CA LEU A 203 -22.35 30.50 25.65
C LEU A 203 -23.62 29.65 25.81
N THR A 204 -23.63 28.73 26.77
CA THR A 204 -24.81 27.90 27.08
C THR A 204 -25.92 28.74 27.72
N ARG A 205 -25.60 29.61 28.68
CA ARG A 205 -26.56 30.55 29.30
C ARG A 205 -27.15 31.55 28.30
N ALA A 206 -26.36 32.04 27.34
CA ALA A 206 -26.84 32.89 26.26
C ALA A 206 -27.84 32.15 25.35
N LYS A 207 -27.56 30.89 24.98
CA LYS A 207 -28.46 30.06 24.16
C LYS A 207 -29.80 29.76 24.85
N SER A 208 -29.81 29.52 26.17
CA SER A 208 -31.07 29.36 26.92
C SER A 208 -31.87 30.67 26.98
N LEU A 209 -31.20 31.81 27.26
CA LEU A 209 -31.88 33.10 27.34
C LEU A 209 -32.59 33.49 26.03
N ILE A 210 -31.94 33.28 24.88
CA ILE A 210 -32.53 33.53 23.56
C ILE A 210 -33.76 32.63 23.32
N LYS A 211 -33.70 31.36 23.71
CA LYS A 211 -34.82 30.41 23.58
C LYS A 211 -36.03 30.83 24.43
N ASP A 212 -35.78 31.27 25.66
CA ASP A 212 -36.84 31.70 26.58
C ASP A 212 -37.46 33.05 26.17
N LEU A 213 -36.66 33.98 25.63
CA LEU A 213 -37.15 35.23 25.05
C LEU A 213 -38.05 34.99 23.83
N ASN A 214 -37.66 34.12 22.90
CA ASN A 214 -38.51 33.75 21.76
C ASN A 214 -39.84 33.17 22.25
N LYS A 215 -39.82 32.24 23.20
CA LYS A 215 -41.03 31.67 23.81
C LYS A 215 -41.93 32.73 24.47
N GLN A 216 -41.37 33.79 25.05
CA GLN A 216 -42.16 34.90 25.60
C GLN A 216 -42.79 35.77 24.50
N LEU A 217 -42.12 35.93 23.35
CA LEU A 217 -42.68 36.62 22.18
C LEU A 217 -43.82 35.79 21.55
N ASP A 218 -43.62 34.49 21.31
CA ASP A 218 -44.65 33.57 20.79
C ASP A 218 -45.95 33.61 21.62
N VAL A 219 -45.82 33.75 22.95
CA VAL A 219 -46.97 33.83 23.88
C VAL A 219 -47.64 35.20 23.80
N LYS A 220 -46.88 36.29 23.70
CA LYS A 220 -47.45 37.64 23.53
C LYS A 220 -48.16 37.81 22.19
N GLU A 221 -47.59 37.29 21.12
CA GLU A 221 -48.21 37.26 19.79
C GLU A 221 -49.55 36.52 19.87
N LYS A 222 -49.59 35.31 20.44
CA LYS A 222 -50.83 34.53 20.64
C LYS A 222 -51.83 35.17 21.61
N MET A 223 -51.39 35.98 22.56
CA MET A 223 -52.29 36.78 23.42
C MET A 223 -52.92 37.93 22.65
N LEU A 224 -52.15 38.70 21.88
CA LEU A 224 -52.69 39.75 21.00
C LEU A 224 -53.66 39.16 19.95
N ASP A 225 -53.33 37.99 19.42
CA ASP A 225 -54.17 37.24 18.47
C ASP A 225 -55.47 36.70 19.10
N ALA A 226 -55.53 36.57 20.43
CA ALA A 226 -56.71 36.17 21.19
C ALA A 226 -57.54 37.39 21.66
N GLU A 227 -56.88 38.44 22.16
CA GLU A 227 -57.51 39.71 22.56
C GLU A 227 -58.12 40.43 21.36
N GLY A 228 -57.47 40.40 20.19
CA GLY A 228 -58.00 40.89 18.92
C GLY A 228 -59.23 40.12 18.40
N LYS A 229 -59.60 38.99 19.02
CA LYS A 229 -60.83 38.24 18.74
C LYS A 229 -61.95 38.51 19.76
N PHE A 230 -61.74 39.39 20.74
CA PHE A 230 -62.70 39.70 21.81
C PHE A 230 -63.46 41.03 21.67
N THR A 231 -63.25 41.80 20.59
CA THR A 231 -64.05 43.00 20.25
C THR A 231 -65.39 42.64 19.59
N GLY A 232 -66.20 41.84 20.28
CA GLY A 232 -67.51 41.41 19.79
C GLY A 232 -68.56 42.53 19.83
N LEU A 233 -68.78 43.20 18.70
CA LEU A 233 -69.94 44.07 18.45
C LEU A 233 -70.63 43.73 17.13
N ILE A 234 -71.96 43.89 17.12
CA ILE A 234 -72.86 43.37 16.08
C ILE A 234 -73.07 44.40 14.97
N PRO A 235 -72.92 44.03 13.68
CA PRO A 235 -73.52 44.74 12.56
C PRO A 235 -74.83 44.07 12.11
N VAL A 236 -75.91 44.84 12.04
CA VAL A 236 -77.13 44.48 11.29
C VAL A 236 -77.48 45.64 10.36
N ASP A 237 -77.80 45.31 9.11
CA ASP A 237 -78.25 46.09 7.95
C ASP A 237 -78.74 47.56 8.17
N THR A 238 -78.55 48.51 7.24
CA THR A 238 -78.95 48.41 5.81
C THR A 238 -78.22 49.35 4.83
N LYS A 239 -77.95 48.87 3.59
CA LYS A 239 -78.25 49.44 2.22
C LYS A 239 -78.25 51.00 2.05
N VAL A 240 -77.81 51.69 0.98
CA VAL A 240 -77.53 51.44 -0.47
C VAL A 240 -76.86 52.73 -1.07
N GLU A 241 -76.28 52.92 -2.29
CA GLU A 241 -76.01 52.16 -3.53
C GLU A 241 -74.57 52.46 -4.09
N GLU A 242 -74.22 51.80 -5.20
CA GLU A 242 -73.42 52.21 -6.40
C GLU A 242 -72.51 53.47 -6.44
N LYS A 243 -71.31 53.40 -7.06
CA LYS A 243 -71.10 53.16 -8.51
C LYS A 243 -69.77 52.49 -8.92
N ARG A 244 -69.90 51.56 -9.89
CA ARG A 244 -69.19 51.34 -11.19
C ARG A 244 -67.77 51.95 -11.36
N ASP A 245 -66.81 51.32 -12.05
CA ASP A 245 -66.89 50.27 -13.09
C ASP A 245 -65.62 49.37 -13.04
N VAL A 246 -65.73 48.09 -13.41
CA VAL A 246 -64.71 47.04 -13.15
C VAL A 246 -63.98 46.60 -14.42
N VAL A 247 -64.47 46.95 -15.62
CA VAL A 247 -64.04 46.27 -16.86
C VAL A 247 -62.69 46.77 -17.43
N ARG A 248 -62.28 48.01 -17.15
CA ARG A 248 -61.14 48.64 -17.88
C ARG A 248 -59.74 48.38 -17.31
N GLN A 249 -59.57 48.13 -16.01
CA GLN A 249 -58.23 48.00 -15.42
C GLN A 249 -57.59 46.60 -15.58
N MET A 250 -58.37 45.55 -15.87
CA MET A 250 -57.81 44.22 -16.13
C MET A 250 -57.05 44.11 -17.47
N ASP A 251 -57.46 44.88 -18.48
CA ASP A 251 -56.90 44.78 -19.83
C ASP A 251 -55.47 45.35 -19.93
N GLU A 252 -55.11 46.27 -19.03
CA GLU A 252 -53.84 47.03 -19.09
C GLU A 252 -52.68 46.31 -18.39
N TYR A 253 -52.95 45.49 -17.36
CA TYR A 253 -51.88 44.76 -16.63
C TYR A 253 -51.43 43.46 -17.31
N PHE A 254 -52.33 42.78 -18.05
CA PHE A 254 -52.05 41.46 -18.63
C PHE A 254 -51.60 41.47 -20.10
N LYS A 255 -51.46 42.64 -20.74
CA LYS A 255 -51.03 42.79 -22.15
C LYS A 255 -49.71 43.54 -22.32
N THR A 256 -48.61 42.93 -21.87
CA THR A 256 -47.26 42.89 -22.52
C THR A 256 -46.31 42.17 -21.56
N LYS A 257 -46.15 40.84 -21.72
CA LYS A 257 -44.98 40.18 -22.35
C LYS A 257 -43.65 40.43 -21.62
N SER A 258 -42.87 39.43 -21.18
CA SER A 258 -42.43 38.17 -21.81
C SER A 258 -41.59 38.37 -23.09
N GLY A 259 -40.24 38.37 -22.96
CA GLY A 259 -39.36 38.06 -24.09
C GLY A 259 -38.05 38.85 -24.21
N ASP A 260 -37.01 38.31 -23.56
CA ASP A 260 -35.72 37.94 -24.19
C ASP A 260 -34.70 39.03 -24.64
N ARG A 261 -33.42 38.61 -24.66
CA ARG A 261 -32.20 39.20 -25.28
C ARG A 261 -31.61 40.51 -24.72
N VAL A 262 -30.64 40.31 -23.83
CA VAL A 262 -29.43 41.16 -23.78
C VAL A 262 -28.66 41.01 -25.09
N ALA A 263 -28.26 42.13 -25.71
CA ALA A 263 -27.36 42.15 -26.86
C ALA A 263 -26.37 43.31 -26.78
N VAL A 264 -25.11 42.95 -26.54
CA VAL A 264 -23.82 43.63 -26.82
C VAL A 264 -23.87 45.04 -27.43
N GLN A 265 -23.31 46.01 -26.70
CA GLN A 265 -22.13 46.77 -27.14
C GLN A 265 -21.26 47.15 -25.93
#